data_AF-A0A4Y7KC96-F1
#
_entry.id   AF-A0A4Y7KC96-F1
#
_cell.length_a   1.000
_cell.length_b   1.000
_cell.length_c   1.000
_cell.angle_alpha   90.00
_cell.angle_beta   90.00
_cell.angle_gamma   90.00
#
_symmetry.space_group_name_H-M   'P 1'
#
loop_
_entity.id
_entity.type
_entity.pdbx_description
1 polymer ?
#
loop_
_entity_poly.entity_id
_entity_poly.type
_entity_poly.pdbx_seq_one_letter_code
_entity_poly.pdbx_strand_id
1 'polypeptide(L)'
;MILAAISKLEEALLINPLKHDAIWCLGNAHMVHGLMTPDYNVARNYFDKAAEFYQQAVEEDPNNQMYFKSLQSIAMAPEFHTEIHKQGVA
;
A
#
# COMPACT_ATOMS: atom_id res chain seq x y z
N MET A 1 -0.79 14.78 4.00
CA MET A 1 -1.95 14.30 3.19
C MET A 1 -2.12 12.79 3.27
N ILE A 2 -1.10 11.96 3.02
CA ILE A 2 -1.23 10.48 3.04
C ILE A 2 -1.70 9.93 4.39
N LEU A 3 -1.14 10.40 5.52
CA LEU A 3 -1.58 9.96 6.85
C LEU A 3 -3.06 10.23 7.13
N ALA A 4 -3.61 11.33 6.61
CA ALA A 4 -5.03 11.63 6.74
C ALA A 4 -5.89 10.68 5.89
N ALA A 5 -5.40 10.27 4.71
CA ALA A 5 -6.06 9.27 3.88
C ALA A 5 -6.06 7.89 4.57
N ILE A 6 -4.93 7.47 5.16
CA ILE A 6 -4.85 6.23 5.95
C ILE A 6 -5.89 6.25 7.06
N SER A 7 -5.89 7.31 7.89
CA SER A 7 -6.86 7.45 8.99
C SER A 7 -8.31 7.39 8.53
N LYS A 8 -8.65 8.03 7.39
CA LYS A 8 -10.03 8.00 6.86
C LYS A 8 -10.42 6.64 6.29
N LEU A 9 -9.48 5.90 5.71
CA LEU A 9 -9.73 4.55 5.22
C LEU A 9 -9.89 3.57 6.40
N GLU A 10 -9.09 3.72 7.46
CA GLU A 10 -9.26 2.95 8.71
C GLU A 10 -10.64 3.21 9.33
N GLU A 11 -11.09 4.47 9.38
CA GLU A 11 -12.46 4.81 9.81
C GLU A 11 -13.53 4.12 8.93
N ALA A 12 -13.31 4.04 7.61
CA ALA A 12 -14.24 3.35 6.71
C ALA A 12 -14.31 1.84 7.00
N LEU A 13 -13.18 1.22 7.36
CA LEU A 13 -13.12 -0.19 7.73
C LEU A 13 -13.75 -0.47 9.10
N LEU A 14 -13.82 0.52 10.00
CA LEU A 14 -14.62 0.38 11.22
C LEU A 14 -16.13 0.24 10.94
N ILE A 15 -16.61 0.82 9.83
CA ILE A 15 -18.02 0.74 9.41
C ILE A 15 -18.27 -0.54 8.62
N ASN A 16 -17.38 -0.88 7.68
CA ASN A 16 -17.43 -2.14 6.93
C ASN A 16 -16.02 -2.77 6.84
N PRO A 17 -15.72 -3.75 7.71
CA PRO A 17 -14.40 -4.39 7.75
C PRO A 17 -14.04 -5.16 6.48
N LEU A 18 -15.03 -5.57 5.69
CA LEU A 18 -14.85 -6.36 4.46
C LEU A 18 -14.92 -5.49 3.19
N LYS A 19 -14.83 -4.17 3.35
CA LYS A 19 -14.86 -3.21 2.24
C LYS A 19 -13.54 -3.31 1.46
N HIS A 20 -13.46 -4.27 0.54
CA HIS A 20 -12.26 -4.63 -0.22
C HIS A 20 -11.63 -3.45 -0.98
N ASP A 21 -12.42 -2.49 -1.47
CA ASP A 21 -11.91 -1.28 -2.12
C ASP A 21 -11.19 -0.35 -1.14
N ALA A 22 -11.69 -0.22 0.10
CA ALA A 22 -11.03 0.53 1.15
C ALA A 22 -9.75 -0.18 1.66
N ILE A 23 -9.80 -1.51 1.78
CA ILE A 23 -8.64 -2.35 2.10
C ILE A 23 -7.54 -2.14 1.05
N TRP A 24 -7.88 -2.27 -0.24
CA TRP A 24 -6.92 -2.05 -1.32
C TRP A 24 -6.36 -0.61 -1.34
N CYS A 25 -7.20 0.39 -1.08
CA CYS A 25 -6.77 1.79 -0.94
C CYS A 25 -5.78 1.98 0.22
N LEU A 26 -5.93 1.26 1.34
CA LEU A 26 -4.95 1.29 2.44
C LEU A 26 -3.61 0.73 2.00
N GLY A 27 -3.61 -0.36 1.22
CA GLY A 27 -2.39 -0.90 0.62
C GLY A 27 -1.67 0.14 -0.24
N ASN A 28 -2.41 0.83 -1.12
CA ASN A 28 -1.84 1.91 -1.94
C ASN A 28 -1.30 3.07 -1.10
N ALA A 29 -2.03 3.49 -0.06
CA ALA A 29 -1.60 4.57 0.81
C ALA A 29 -0.30 4.23 1.54
N HIS A 30 -0.17 2.99 2.05
CA HIS A 30 1.05 2.49 2.66
C HIS A 30 2.20 2.38 1.63
N MET A 31 1.93 1.85 0.44
CA MET A 31 2.92 1.75 -0.64
C MET A 31 3.51 3.12 -0.98
N VAL A 32 2.66 4.12 -1.22
CA VAL A 32 3.12 5.49 -1.53
C VAL A 32 3.86 6.10 -0.33
N HIS A 33 3.40 5.86 0.90
CA HIS A 33 4.09 6.35 2.09
C HIS A 33 5.50 5.76 2.23
N GLY A 34 5.65 4.46 1.97
CA GLY A 34 6.94 3.78 1.93
C GLY A 34 7.86 4.37 0.87
N LEU A 35 7.36 4.56 -0.36
CA LEU A 35 8.15 5.17 -1.44
C LEU A 35 8.58 6.61 -1.17
N MET A 36 7.85 7.35 -0.32
CA MET A 36 8.21 8.72 0.08
C MET A 36 9.10 8.77 1.34
N THR A 37 9.29 7.63 2.02
CA THR A 37 10.07 7.56 3.27
C THR A 37 11.55 7.35 2.93
N PRO A 38 12.45 8.31 3.22
CA PRO A 38 13.86 8.20 2.82
C PRO A 38 14.61 7.04 3.46
N ASP A 39 14.31 6.73 4.72
CA ASP A 39 14.91 5.59 5.41
C ASP A 39 14.25 4.30 4.93
N TYR A 40 15.00 3.49 4.20
CA TYR A 40 14.53 2.22 3.68
C TYR A 40 14.07 1.23 4.77
N ASN A 41 14.69 1.24 5.96
CA ASN A 41 14.26 0.37 7.05
C ASN A 41 12.87 0.77 7.57
N VAL A 42 12.57 2.07 7.57
CA VAL A 42 11.23 2.58 7.92
C VAL A 42 10.26 2.32 6.76
N ALA A 43 10.68 2.55 5.52
CA ALA A 43 9.90 2.30 4.30
C ALA A 43 9.43 0.85 4.20
N ARG A 44 10.30 -0.11 4.54
CA ARG A 44 10.00 -1.55 4.54
C ARG A 44 8.74 -1.87 5.35
N ASN A 45 8.59 -1.30 6.54
CA ASN A 45 7.39 -1.54 7.36
C ASN A 45 6.10 -1.10 6.66
N TYR A 46 6.15 -0.06 5.83
CA TYR A 46 5.00 0.36 5.04
C TYR A 46 4.76 -0.58 3.85
N PHE A 47 5.81 -1.10 3.21
CA PHE A 47 5.66 -2.11 2.15
C PHE A 47 5.08 -3.42 2.66
N ASP A 48 5.50 -3.87 3.86
CA ASP A 48 4.97 -5.07 4.49
C ASP A 48 3.47 -4.91 4.77
N LYS A 49 3.05 -3.77 5.35
CA LYS A 49 1.62 -3.45 5.53
C LYS A 49 0.86 -3.36 4.22
N ALA A 50 1.48 -2.79 3.18
CA ALA A 50 0.85 -2.70 1.87
C ALA A 50 0.59 -4.10 1.28
N ALA A 51 1.54 -5.03 1.44
CA ALA A 51 1.39 -6.42 1.03
C ALA A 51 0.22 -7.11 1.76
N GLU A 52 0.14 -6.93 3.08
CA GLU A 52 -0.96 -7.48 3.91
C GLU A 52 -2.33 -7.00 3.41
N PHE A 53 -2.49 -5.69 3.18
CA PHE A 53 -3.75 -5.14 2.68
C PHE A 53 -4.06 -5.58 1.25
N TYR A 54 -3.07 -5.69 0.35
CA TYR A 54 -3.32 -6.21 -0.99
C TYR A 54 -3.73 -7.68 -0.96
N GLN A 55 -3.09 -8.49 -0.13
CA GLN A 55 -3.46 -9.90 0.06
C GLN A 55 -4.91 -10.01 0.56
N GLN A 56 -5.27 -9.24 1.60
CA GLN A 56 -6.64 -9.21 2.11
C GLN A 56 -7.65 -8.76 1.04
N ALA A 57 -7.34 -7.75 0.24
CA ALA A 57 -8.22 -7.31 -0.84
C ALA A 57 -8.42 -8.40 -1.91
N VAL A 58 -7.38 -9.17 -2.25
CA VAL A 58 -7.46 -10.32 -3.16
C VAL A 58 -8.32 -11.44 -2.56
N GLU A 59 -8.23 -11.68 -1.26
CA GLU A 59 -9.04 -12.70 -0.58
C GLU A 59 -10.54 -12.33 -0.58
N GLU A 60 -10.86 -11.05 -0.40
CA GLU A 60 -12.24 -10.56 -0.42
C GLU A 60 -12.84 -10.47 -1.84
N ASP A 61 -12.05 -10.09 -2.85
CA ASP A 61 -12.48 -10.08 -4.27
C ASP A 61 -11.39 -10.66 -5.19
N PRO A 62 -11.33 -12.01 -5.32
CA PRO A 62 -10.29 -12.69 -6.08
C PRO A 62 -10.38 -12.50 -7.59
N ASN A 63 -11.54 -12.03 -8.09
CA ASN A 63 -11.71 -11.74 -9.52
C ASN A 63 -11.17 -10.36 -9.90
N ASN A 64 -10.79 -9.54 -8.91
CA ASN A 64 -10.26 -8.22 -9.13
C ASN A 64 -8.80 -8.25 -9.58
N GLN A 65 -8.60 -8.16 -10.89
CA GLN A 65 -7.26 -8.16 -11.47
C GLN A 65 -6.37 -7.01 -10.99
N MET A 66 -6.95 -5.88 -10.56
CA MET A 66 -6.14 -4.77 -10.03
C MET A 66 -5.51 -5.15 -8.69
N TYR A 67 -6.24 -5.86 -7.83
CA TYR A 67 -5.73 -6.25 -6.52
C TYR A 67 -4.59 -7.27 -6.66
N PHE A 68 -4.76 -8.24 -7.55
CA PHE A 68 -3.71 -9.20 -7.87
C PHE A 68 -2.46 -8.52 -8.42
N LYS A 69 -2.62 -7.55 -9.33
CA LYS A 69 -1.49 -6.78 -9.87
C LYS A 69 -0.79 -5.96 -8.78
N SER A 70 -1.53 -5.30 -7.89
CA SER A 70 -0.95 -4.57 -6.77
C SER A 70 -0.14 -5.49 -5.85
N LEU A 71 -0.68 -6.66 -5.52
CA LEU A 71 0.01 -7.67 -4.72
C LEU A 71 1.27 -8.18 -5.43
N GLN A 72 1.21 -8.51 -6.71
CA GLN A 72 2.38 -8.97 -7.47
C GLN A 72 3.46 -7.88 -7.56
N SER A 73 3.05 -6.62 -7.68
CA SER A 73 3.94 -5.48 -7.84
C SER A 73 4.69 -5.12 -6.55
N ILE A 74 4.21 -5.56 -5.38
CA ILE A 74 4.83 -5.22 -4.10
C ILE A 74 6.26 -5.74 -3.98
N ALA A 75 6.57 -6.85 -4.67
CA ALA A 75 7.91 -7.41 -4.70
C ALA A 75 8.94 -6.47 -5.34
N MET A 76 8.50 -5.53 -6.18
CA MET A 76 9.33 -4.52 -6.82
C MET A 76 9.46 -3.22 -5.99
N ALA A 77 8.85 -3.16 -4.81
CA ALA A 77 8.87 -1.98 -3.95
C ALA A 77 10.29 -1.52 -3.56
N PRO A 78 11.24 -2.41 -3.22
CA PRO A 78 12.62 -2.01 -2.93
C PRO A 78 13.34 -1.36 -4.11
N GLU A 79 13.13 -1.87 -5.31
CA GLU A 79 13.71 -1.34 -6.55
C GLU A 79 13.11 0.02 -6.86
N PHE A 80 11.79 0.18 -6.74
CA PHE A 80 11.13 1.48 -6.92
C PHE A 80 11.58 2.51 -5.89
N HIS A 81 11.72 2.12 -4.62
CA HIS A 81 12.25 3.00 -3.56
C HIS A 81 13.66 3.48 -3.91
N THR A 82 14.54 2.54 -4.26
CA THR A 82 15.91 2.85 -4.64
C THR A 82 15.95 3.80 -5.83
N GLU A 83 15.16 3.56 -6.87
CA GLU A 83 15.16 4.40 -8.07
C GLU A 83 14.59 5.79 -7.80
N ILE A 84 13.51 5.92 -7.03
CA ILE A 84 12.91 7.21 -6.65
C ILE A 84 13.91 8.07 -5.85
N HIS A 85 14.59 7.46 -4.88
CA HIS A 85 15.56 8.18 -4.05
C HIS A 85 16.90 8.43 -4.76
N LYS A 86 17.26 7.61 -5.76
CA LYS A 86 18.43 7.81 -6.63
C LYS A 86 18.19 8.88 -7.69
N GLN A 87 17.00 8.95 -8.27
CA GLN A 87 16.62 9.95 -9.28
C GLN A 87 16.36 11.34 -8.68
N GLY A 88 16.25 11.45 -7.36
CA GLY A 88 16.13 12.73 -6.67
C GLY A 88 14.87 13.49 -7.08
N VAL A 89 13.73 13.10 -6.55
CA VAL A 89 12.60 14.05 -6.48
C VAL A 89 12.87 15.02 -5.33
N ALA A 90 13.45 16.16 -5.73
CA ALA A 90 13.62 17.47 -5.08
C ALA A 90 14.32 17.53 -3.70
#